data_AF-A0A0F8P9X0-F1
#
_entry.id   AF-A0A0F8P9X0-F1
#
_cell.length_a   1.000
_cell.length_b   1.000
_cell.length_c   1.000
_cell.angle_alpha   90.00
_cell.angle_beta   90.00
_cell.angle_gamma   90.00
#
_symmetry.space_group_name_H-M   'P 1'
#
loop_
_entity.id
_entity.type
_entity.pdbx_description
1 polymer ?
#
loop_
_entity_poly.entity_id
_entity_poly.type
_entity_poly.pdbx_seq_one_letter_code
_entity_poly.pdbx_strand_id
1 'polypeptide(L)' 'MIPEKGSIRGVARATGHSKDTICRWLKIAGTHSKEVTTYFLRNLNLKRVEVDEIWSYIKKAKKCN' A
#
# COMPACT_ATOMS: atom_id res chain seq x y z
N MET A 1 0.36 -10.40 7.68
CA MET A 1 1.18 -9.18 7.78
C MET A 1 2.25 -9.26 6.70
N ILE A 2 2.18 -8.41 5.65
CA ILE A 2 3.31 -8.19 4.74
C ILE A 2 4.08 -7.04 5.38
N PRO A 3 5.20 -7.29 6.09
CA PRO A 3 6.04 -6.21 6.54
C PRO A 3 6.61 -5.56 5.28
N GLU A 4 6.68 -4.24 5.25
CA GLU A 4 7.17 -3.50 4.09
C GLU A 4 8.45 -4.13 3.53
N LYS A 5 8.51 -4.27 2.19
CA LYS A 5 9.60 -4.87 1.40
C LYS A 5 9.73 -6.40 1.44
N GLY A 6 8.78 -7.13 2.03
CA GLY A 6 8.77 -8.60 1.97
C GLY A 6 8.46 -9.15 0.57
N SER A 7 9.35 -9.98 0.00
CA SER A 7 9.02 -10.73 -1.23
C SER A 7 7.90 -11.75 -0.98
N ILE A 8 7.06 -12.03 -1.98
CA ILE A 8 6.00 -13.05 -1.89
C ILE A 8 6.55 -14.39 -1.37
N ARG A 9 7.75 -14.76 -1.83
CA ARG A 9 8.43 -15.99 -1.39
C ARG A 9 8.88 -15.92 0.07
N GLY A 10 9.32 -14.75 0.54
CA GLY A 10 9.67 -14.52 1.94
C GLY A 10 8.47 -14.65 2.86
N VAL A 11 7.34 -14.06 2.47
CA VAL A 11 6.08 -14.15 3.22
C VAL A 11 5.55 -15.59 3.24
N ALA A 12 5.57 -16.29 2.10
CA ALA A 12 5.20 -17.71 2.03
C ALA A 12 6.04 -18.57 3.01
N ARG A 13 7.36 -18.36 3.07
CA ARG A 13 8.23 -19.04 4.03
C ARG A 13 7.91 -18.67 5.48
N ALA A 14 7.72 -17.39 5.77
CA ALA A 14 7.45 -16.90 7.13
C ALA A 14 6.09 -17.34 7.68
N THR A 15 5.10 -17.55 6.80
CA THR A 15 3.73 -17.93 7.18
C THR A 15 3.43 -19.42 6.98
N GLY A 16 4.34 -20.18 6.36
CA GLY A 16 4.13 -21.59 6.05
C GLY A 16 3.06 -21.86 4.97
N HIS A 17 2.65 -20.84 4.23
CA HIS A 17 1.64 -20.96 3.18
C HIS A 17 2.26 -21.05 1.78
N SER A 18 1.50 -21.59 0.81
CA SER A 18 1.92 -21.59 -0.59
C SER A 18 1.98 -20.17 -1.15
N LYS A 19 2.82 -19.96 -2.16
CA LYS A 19 2.93 -18.67 -2.86
C LYS A 19 1.59 -18.25 -3.47
N ASP A 20 0.81 -19.22 -3.96
CA ASP A 20 -0.49 -18.96 -4.59
C ASP A 20 -1.51 -18.43 -3.58
N THR A 21 -1.51 -18.96 -2.36
CA THR A 21 -2.34 -18.44 -1.26
C THR A 21 -1.97 -16.99 -0.93
N ILE A 22 -0.67 -16.69 -0.80
CA ILE A 22 -0.20 -15.32 -0.55
C ILE A 22 -0.57 -14.38 -1.71
N CYS A 23 -0.40 -14.82 -2.96
CA CYS A 23 -0.80 -14.05 -4.14
C CYS A 23 -2.31 -13.77 -4.16
N ARG A 24 -3.15 -14.76 -3.82
CA ARG A 24 -4.61 -14.60 -3.75
C ARG A 24 -4.99 -13.56 -2.71
N TRP A 25 -4.42 -13.63 -1.51
CA TRP A 25 -4.69 -12.64 -0.47
C TRP A 25 -4.23 -11.25 -0.86
N LEU A 26 -3.06 -11.14 -1.50
CA LEU A 26 -2.56 -9.86 -1.99
C LEU A 26 -3.50 -9.25 -3.05
N LYS A 27 -4.06 -10.07 -3.96
CA LYS A 27 -5.05 -9.60 -4.93
C LYS A 27 -6.31 -9.07 -4.24
N ILE A 28 -6.86 -9.80 -3.27
CA ILE A 28 -8.07 -9.39 -2.53
C ILE A 28 -7.80 -8.08 -1.77
N ALA A 29 -6.69 -8.01 -1.05
CA ALA A 29 -6.29 -6.80 -0.34
C ALA A 29 -6.10 -5.62 -1.29
N GLY A 30 -5.48 -5.83 -2.46
CA GLY A 30 -5.31 -4.81 -3.49
C GLY A 30 -6.65 -4.30 -4.06
N THR A 31 -7.59 -5.21 -4.33
CA THR A 31 -8.94 -4.86 -4.79
C THR A 31 -9.67 -3.99 -3.77
N HIS A 32 -9.72 -4.42 -2.50
CA HIS A 32 -10.36 -3.62 -1.45
C HIS A 32 -9.67 -2.28 -1.23
N SER A 33 -8.34 -2.22 -1.21
CA SER A 33 -7.60 -0.95 -1.11
C SER A 33 -7.97 0.00 -2.26
N LYS A 34 -8.15 -0.52 -3.48
CA LYS A 34 -8.58 0.27 -4.63
C LYS A 34 -10.01 0.78 -4.46
N GLU A 35 -10.94 -0.05 -4.00
CA GLU A 35 -12.33 0.35 -3.74
C GLU A 35 -12.42 1.43 -2.66
N VAL A 36 -11.74 1.24 -1.53
CA VAL A 36 -11.62 2.21 -0.44
C VAL A 36 -11.05 3.53 -0.96
N THR A 37 -9.94 3.47 -1.71
CA THR A 37 -9.33 4.66 -2.31
C THR A 37 -10.30 5.37 -3.26
N THR A 38 -11.01 4.63 -4.11
CA THR A 38 -11.97 5.20 -5.07
C THR A 38 -13.16 5.85 -4.36
N TYR A 39 -13.61 5.26 -3.25
CA TYR A 39 -14.70 5.79 -2.44
C TYR A 39 -14.30 7.09 -1.73
N PHE A 40 -13.14 7.10 -1.06
CA PHE A 40 -12.69 8.27 -0.30
C PHE A 40 -12.11 9.40 -1.17
N LEU A 41 -11.47 9.07 -2.30
CA LEU A 41 -10.85 10.05 -3.19
C LEU A 41 -11.79 10.53 -4.30
N ARG A 42 -13.06 10.80 -3.98
CA ARG A 42 -14.03 11.34 -4.93
C ARG A 42 -14.46 12.75 -4.51
N ASN A 43 -14.46 13.69 -5.46
CA ASN A 43 -14.88 15.08 -5.27
C ASN A 43 -14.15 15.81 -4.13
N LEU A 44 -12.85 15.53 -3.98
CA LEU A 44 -11.99 16.21 -3.01
C LEU A 44 -11.74 17.65 -3.44
N ASN A 45 -12.41 18.61 -2.80
CA ASN A 45 -12.15 20.04 -2.95
C ASN A 45 -11.00 20.48 -2.04
N LEU A 46 -9.83 19.85 -2.21
CA LEU A 46 -8.65 20.17 -1.41
C LEU A 46 -7.96 21.44 -1.93
N LYS A 47 -7.55 22.29 -1.01
CA LYS A 47 -6.66 23.41 -1.30
C LYS A 47 -5.25 22.90 -1.56
N ARG A 48 -4.47 23.66 -2.35
CA ARG A 48 -3.08 23.34 -2.69
C ARG A 48 -2.22 23.01 -1.46
N VAL A 49 -2.44 23.71 -0.35
CA VAL A 49 -1.71 23.49 0.92
C VAL A 49 -2.03 22.13 1.56
N GLU A 50 -3.27 21.67 1.51
CA GLU A 50 -3.68 20.39 2.10
C GLU A 50 -3.08 19.20 1.32
N VAL A 51 -3.01 19.33 -0.01
CA VAL A 51 -2.32 18.34 -0.86
C VAL A 51 -0.81 18.32 -0.61
N ASP A 52 -0.21 19.50 -0.40
CA ASP A 52 1.22 19.63 -0.09
C ASP A 52 1.58 19.04 1.28
N GLU A 53 0.69 19.18 2.28
CA GLU A 53 0.84 18.54 3.59
C GLU A 53 0.75 17.02 3.50
N ILE A 54 -0.23 16.48 2.76
CA ILE A 54 -0.34 15.03 2.51
C ILE A 54 0.94 14.51 1.86
N TRP A 55 1.47 15.22 0.86
CA TRP A 55 2.70 14.82 0.16
C TRP A 55 3.95 14.98 1.03
N SER A 56 4.00 16.00 1.88
CA SER A 56 5.07 16.23 2.85
C SER A 56 5.08 15.20 3.98
N TYR A 57 3.91 14.69 4.37
CA TYR A 57 3.77 13.61 5.35
C TYR A 57 4.19 12.26 4.75
N ILE A 58 3.77 11.96 3.51
CA ILE A 58 4.09 10.71 2.81
C ILE A 58 5.58 10.62 2.42
N LYS A 59 6.32 11.74 2.43
CA LYS A 59 7.69 11.94 1.93
C LYS A 59 8.49 10.65 1.66
N LYS A 60 8.87 10.47 0.38
CA LYS A 60 9.92 9.52 -0.05
C LYS A 60 11.14 9.66 0.87
N ALA A 61 11.65 8.54 1.37
CA ALA A 61 12.96 8.47 2.02
C ALA A 61 13.97 9.23 1.17
N LYS A 62 14.55 10.31 1.71
CA LYS A 62 15.69 10.98 1.07
C LYS A 62 16.78 9.92 0.90
N LYS A 63 17.32 9.75 -0.31
CA LYS A 63 18.64 9.12 -0.45
C LYS A 63 19.61 9.99 0.34
N CYS A 64 20.08 9.46 1.47
CA CYS A 64 21.33 9.90 2.05
C CYS A 64 22.43 9.47 1.07
N ASN A 65 23.19 10.44 0.57
CA ASN A 65 24.45 10.19 -0.13
C ASN A 65 25.50 9.75 0.88
#